data_AF-A0A9E5F6A5-F1
#
_entry.id   AF-A0A9E5F6A5-F1
#
_cell.length_a   1.000
_cell.length_b   1.000
_cell.length_c   1.000
_cell.angle_alpha   90.00
_cell.angle_beta   90.00
_cell.angle_gamma   90.00
#
_symmetry.space_group_name_H-M   'P 1'
#
loop_
_entity.id
_entity.type
_entity.pdbx_description
1 polymer ?
#
loop_
_entity_poly.entity_id
_entity_poly.type
_entity_poly.pdbx_seq_one_letter_code
_entity_poly.pdbx_strand_id
1 'polypeptide(L)'
;MGTPEQYQVAQSMVDFCKENRCDFATLLGDNIYPSGVQSAYDLDWKTKFEEPYKELQLDFYPTLGNHDYFGNIQAQLDYSKENPHWMFPARYYSFVECLAEFFVIDTENFDEEQILWLKENLATSRSHWKILIGHRPIFSHGGHGDSERLKKDLLPVIKNKVDFYLSGHDH
;
A
#
# COMPACT_ATOMS: atom_id res chain seq x y z
N MET A 1 -2.27 -13.80 -15.10
CA MET A 1 -1.69 -12.74 -15.95
C MET A 1 -2.43 -11.44 -15.74
N GLY A 2 -1.72 -10.32 -15.79
CA GLY A 2 -2.27 -8.97 -15.69
C GLY A 2 -3.23 -8.64 -16.83
N THR A 3 -4.17 -7.73 -16.57
CA THR A 3 -5.20 -7.36 -17.56
C THR A 3 -4.67 -6.34 -18.56
N PRO A 4 -5.25 -6.24 -19.77
CA PRO A 4 -4.87 -5.20 -20.73
C PRO A 4 -4.94 -3.78 -20.16
N GLU A 5 -5.94 -3.49 -19.30
CA GLU A 5 -6.12 -2.20 -18.65
C GLU A 5 -4.98 -1.91 -17.65
N GLN A 6 -4.53 -2.93 -16.91
CA GLN A 6 -3.37 -2.80 -16.01
C GLN A 6 -2.12 -2.36 -16.78
N TYR A 7 -1.85 -2.97 -17.94
CA TYR A 7 -0.72 -2.57 -18.79
C TYR A 7 -0.85 -1.14 -19.32
N GLN A 8 -2.06 -0.67 -19.64
CA GLN A 8 -2.28 0.72 -20.07
C GLN A 8 -2.00 1.73 -18.95
N VAL A 9 -2.42 1.41 -17.72
CA VAL A 9 -2.09 2.23 -16.53
C VAL A 9 -0.59 2.24 -16.28
N ALA A 10 0.06 1.07 -16.30
CA ALA A 10 1.50 0.96 -16.12
C ALA A 10 2.28 1.78 -17.17
N GLN A 11 1.88 1.72 -18.44
CA GLN A 11 2.48 2.52 -19.50
C GLN A 11 2.30 4.02 -19.25
N SER A 12 1.12 4.45 -18.78
CA SER A 12 0.86 5.85 -18.45
C SER A 12 1.73 6.33 -17.28
N MET A 13 1.96 5.49 -16.28
CA MET A 13 2.88 5.78 -15.18
C MET A 13 4.32 5.93 -15.69
N VAL A 14 4.77 5.03 -16.58
CA VAL A 14 6.10 5.08 -17.19
C VAL A 14 6.30 6.38 -17.95
N ASP A 15 5.33 6.77 -18.78
CA ASP A 15 5.45 7.99 -19.58
C ASP A 15 5.43 9.25 -18.70
N PHE A 16 4.63 9.25 -17.63
CA PHE A 16 4.69 10.31 -16.62
C PHE A 16 6.06 10.40 -15.94
N CYS A 17 6.65 9.28 -15.53
CA CYS A 17 7.95 9.24 -14.86
C CYS A 17 9.17 9.45 -15.79
N LYS A 18 8.99 9.44 -17.12
CA LYS A 18 10.02 9.91 -18.07
C LYS A 18 10.13 11.43 -18.09
N GLU A 19 9.00 12.12 -17.92
CA GLU A 19 8.93 13.58 -17.96
C GLU A 19 9.04 14.21 -16.56
N ASN A 20 8.76 13.43 -15.52
CA ASN A 20 8.74 13.86 -14.13
C ASN A 20 9.64 12.97 -13.29
N ARG A 21 10.25 13.52 -12.24
CA ARG A 21 10.98 12.70 -11.27
C ARG A 21 9.99 11.90 -10.43
N CYS A 22 10.09 10.58 -10.50
CA CYS A 22 9.43 9.64 -9.60
C CYS A 22 10.51 8.95 -8.76
N ASP A 23 10.38 8.97 -7.44
CA ASP A 23 11.35 8.34 -6.53
C ASP A 23 10.91 6.92 -6.11
N PHE A 24 9.60 6.65 -6.01
CA PHE A 24 9.04 5.34 -5.66
C PHE A 24 7.57 5.22 -6.10
N ALA A 25 7.00 4.03 -5.98
CA ALA A 25 5.57 3.75 -6.13
C ALA A 25 4.99 3.20 -4.82
N THR A 26 3.71 3.45 -4.54
CA THR A 26 3.00 2.80 -3.44
C THR A 26 1.75 2.09 -3.97
N LEU A 27 1.47 0.89 -3.45
CA LEU A 27 0.27 0.13 -3.78
C LEU A 27 -0.72 0.24 -2.62
N LEU A 28 -1.96 0.63 -2.92
CA LEU A 28 -3.01 0.88 -1.94
C LEU A 28 -3.80 -0.39 -1.57
N GLY A 29 -3.16 -1.57 -1.62
CA GLY A 29 -3.76 -2.87 -1.33
C GLY A 29 -4.45 -3.52 -2.52
N ASP A 30 -4.95 -4.73 -2.29
CA ASP A 30 -5.43 -5.66 -3.31
C ASP A 30 -4.39 -5.89 -4.42
N ASN A 31 -3.17 -6.19 -3.97
CA ASN A 31 -1.98 -6.20 -4.81
C ASN A 31 -2.09 -7.25 -5.93
N ILE A 32 -2.63 -8.43 -5.61
CA ILE A 32 -2.75 -9.56 -6.53
C ILE A 32 -4.17 -10.13 -6.51
N TYR A 33 -4.99 -9.72 -7.47
CA TYR A 33 -6.33 -10.28 -7.68
C TYR A 33 -6.30 -11.70 -8.27
N PRO A 34 -7.33 -12.54 -8.03
CA PRO A 34 -8.50 -12.26 -7.20
C PRO A 34 -8.35 -12.67 -5.73
N SER A 35 -7.27 -13.38 -5.37
CA SER A 35 -7.16 -14.02 -4.05
C SER A 35 -5.74 -14.06 -3.49
N GLY A 36 -4.98 -12.98 -3.73
CA GLY A 36 -3.59 -12.89 -3.31
C GLY A 36 -2.71 -13.94 -4.02
N VAL A 37 -1.56 -14.20 -3.40
CA VAL A 37 -0.60 -15.25 -3.79
C VAL A 37 -0.52 -16.32 -2.71
N GLN A 38 -0.07 -17.52 -3.05
CA GLN A 38 0.07 -18.62 -2.07
C GLN A 38 1.49 -18.74 -1.49
N SER A 39 2.51 -18.28 -2.24
CA SER A 39 3.92 -18.32 -1.85
C SER A 39 4.73 -17.19 -2.51
N ALA A 40 5.95 -16.94 -2.02
CA ALA A 40 6.87 -15.99 -2.65
C ALA A 40 7.31 -16.43 -4.07
N TYR A 41 7.05 -17.68 -4.46
CA TYR A 41 7.40 -18.23 -5.77
C TYR A 41 6.19 -18.41 -6.69
N ASP A 42 5.04 -17.83 -6.32
CA ASP A 42 3.82 -17.89 -7.13
C ASP A 42 4.04 -17.24 -8.50
N LEU A 43 3.57 -17.88 -9.57
CA LEU A 43 3.71 -17.36 -10.95
C LEU A 43 2.95 -16.03 -11.12
N ASP A 44 1.99 -15.76 -10.25
CA ASP A 44 1.27 -14.49 -10.25
C ASP A 44 2.17 -13.28 -9.99
N TRP A 45 3.28 -13.41 -9.25
CA TRP A 45 4.26 -12.33 -9.13
C TRP A 45 4.78 -11.90 -10.50
N LYS A 46 5.26 -12.86 -11.28
CA LYS A 46 5.74 -12.59 -12.63
C LYS A 46 4.65 -11.98 -13.51
N THR A 47 3.47 -12.61 -13.53
CA THR A 47 2.47 -12.27 -14.53
C THR A 47 1.59 -11.08 -14.17
N LYS A 48 1.52 -10.68 -12.90
CA LYS A 48 0.62 -9.60 -12.40
C LYS A 48 1.38 -8.45 -11.73
N PHE A 49 2.67 -8.61 -11.42
CA PHE A 49 3.50 -7.52 -10.88
C PHE A 49 4.73 -7.25 -11.74
N GLU A 50 5.63 -8.23 -11.90
CA GLU A 50 6.92 -8.00 -12.57
C GLU A 50 6.74 -7.58 -14.03
N GLU A 51 6.04 -8.37 -14.85
CA GLU A 51 5.89 -8.06 -16.28
C GLU A 51 5.08 -6.77 -16.54
N PRO A 52 3.95 -6.49 -15.85
CA PRO A 52 3.23 -5.23 -16.02
C PRO A 52 4.04 -3.99 -15.67
N TYR A 53 4.88 -4.05 -14.62
CA TYR A 53 5.54 -2.87 -14.06
C TYR A 53 7.06 -2.80 -14.31
N LYS A 54 7.64 -3.76 -15.05
CA LYS A 54 9.10 -3.84 -15.27
C LYS A 54 9.75 -2.56 -15.78
N GLU A 55 9.04 -1.75 -16.57
CA GLU A 55 9.61 -0.53 -17.17
C GLU A 55 9.66 0.65 -16.18
N LEU A 56 9.00 0.58 -15.03
CA LEU A 56 9.02 1.66 -14.03
C LEU A 56 10.37 1.77 -13.32
N GLN A 57 11.02 0.63 -13.03
CA GLN A 57 12.31 0.59 -12.33
C GLN A 57 12.29 1.37 -10.99
N LEU A 58 11.15 1.32 -10.28
CA LEU A 58 10.92 1.96 -8.98
C LEU A 58 10.82 0.92 -7.87
N ASP A 59 11.12 1.34 -6.65
CA ASP A 59 10.75 0.59 -5.45
C ASP A 59 9.25 0.75 -5.16
N PHE A 60 8.59 -0.35 -4.81
CA PHE A 60 7.16 -0.42 -4.51
C PHE A 60 6.95 -0.64 -3.01
N TYR A 61 6.21 0.26 -2.38
CA TYR A 61 5.81 0.19 -0.97
C TYR A 61 4.32 -0.15 -0.86
N PRO A 62 3.96 -1.44 -0.72
CA PRO A 62 2.57 -1.87 -0.68
C PRO A 62 1.95 -1.79 0.72
N THR A 63 0.63 -1.63 0.76
CA THR A 63 -0.21 -2.09 1.87
C THR A 63 -1.00 -3.36 1.47
N LEU A 64 -1.69 -3.99 2.43
CA LEU A 64 -2.59 -5.12 2.19
C LEU A 64 -4.02 -4.63 1.98
N GLY A 65 -4.71 -5.24 1.02
CA GLY A 65 -6.15 -5.16 0.87
C GLY A 65 -6.87 -6.46 1.20
N ASN A 66 -8.19 -6.46 1.08
CA ASN A 66 -8.99 -7.63 1.44
C ASN A 66 -8.78 -8.82 0.51
N HIS A 67 -8.44 -8.61 -0.76
CA HIS A 67 -8.17 -9.70 -1.69
C HIS A 67 -6.84 -10.41 -1.37
N ASP A 68 -5.89 -9.70 -0.79
CA ASP A 68 -4.61 -10.28 -0.35
C ASP A 68 -4.82 -11.30 0.78
N TYR A 69 -5.80 -11.04 1.66
CA TYR A 69 -6.18 -11.90 2.77
C TYR A 69 -6.86 -13.22 2.37
N PHE A 70 -7.30 -13.36 1.12
CA PHE A 70 -7.74 -14.66 0.59
C PHE A 70 -6.56 -15.58 0.22
N GLY A 71 -5.35 -15.03 0.16
CA GLY A 71 -4.11 -15.75 -0.07
C GLY A 71 -3.27 -15.89 1.20
N ASN A 72 -1.96 -15.91 1.01
CA ASN A 72 -0.98 -15.99 2.08
C ASN A 72 -0.27 -14.64 2.26
N ILE A 73 -0.58 -13.92 3.34
CA ILE A 73 0.06 -12.64 3.64
C ILE A 73 1.58 -12.79 3.84
N GLN A 74 2.00 -13.89 4.49
CA GLN A 74 3.42 -14.15 4.71
C GLN A 74 4.18 -14.32 3.39
N ALA A 75 3.53 -14.82 2.34
CA ALA A 75 4.12 -14.91 1.01
C ALA A 75 4.46 -13.53 0.42
N GLN A 76 3.62 -12.51 0.65
CA GLN A 76 3.91 -11.14 0.20
C GLN A 76 5.04 -10.49 0.99
N LEU A 77 5.15 -10.79 2.29
CA LEU A 77 6.29 -10.33 3.11
C LEU A 77 7.60 -11.02 2.68
N ASP A 78 7.55 -12.33 2.46
CA ASP A 78 8.71 -13.12 2.05
C ASP A 78 9.18 -12.78 0.63
N TYR A 79 8.27 -12.35 -0.26
CA TYR A 79 8.62 -11.93 -1.61
C TYR A 79 9.59 -10.74 -1.65
N SER A 80 9.65 -9.91 -0.59
CA SER A 80 10.67 -8.85 -0.44
C SER A 80 12.12 -9.40 -0.45
N LYS A 81 12.30 -10.70 -0.19
CA LYS A 81 13.61 -11.39 -0.28
C LYS A 81 13.94 -11.84 -1.70
N GLU A 82 12.91 -12.03 -2.53
CA GLU A 82 13.03 -12.51 -3.91
C GLU A 82 13.11 -11.35 -4.90
N ASN A 83 12.41 -10.24 -4.63
CA ASN A 83 12.40 -9.04 -5.47
C ASN A 83 12.84 -7.81 -4.67
N PRO A 84 14.02 -7.21 -4.99
CA PRO A 84 14.56 -6.07 -4.24
C PRO A 84 13.75 -4.79 -4.39
N HIS A 85 12.85 -4.71 -5.38
CA HIS A 85 11.95 -3.58 -5.58
C HIS A 85 10.61 -3.73 -4.85
N TRP A 86 10.38 -4.85 -4.16
CA TRP A 86 9.17 -5.06 -3.35
C TRP A 86 9.48 -4.77 -1.88
N MET A 87 9.17 -3.54 -1.45
CA MET A 87 9.54 -3.02 -0.14
C MET A 87 8.45 -3.29 0.90
N PHE A 88 8.25 -4.56 1.26
CA PHE A 88 7.20 -4.96 2.20
C PHE A 88 7.74 -5.70 3.44
N PRO A 89 8.31 -4.96 4.41
CA PRO A 89 9.03 -5.57 5.54
C PRO A 89 8.12 -6.13 6.63
N ALA A 90 6.92 -5.56 6.77
CA ALA A 90 5.94 -5.93 7.78
C ALA A 90 4.55 -5.49 7.33
N ARG A 91 3.53 -6.00 8.01
CA ARG A 91 2.12 -5.71 7.73
C ARG A 91 1.74 -4.23 7.91
N TYR A 92 2.45 -3.55 8.81
CA TYR A 92 2.44 -2.10 8.98
C TYR A 92 3.87 -1.64 9.27
N TYR A 93 4.25 -0.50 8.72
CA TYR A 93 5.62 0.01 8.77
C TYR A 93 5.65 1.49 8.40
N SER A 94 6.77 2.15 8.64
CA SER A 94 7.00 3.50 8.11
C SER A 94 8.32 3.58 7.34
N PHE A 95 8.39 4.54 6.44
CA PHE A 95 9.60 4.90 5.72
C PHE A 95 9.62 6.41 5.47
N VAL A 96 10.82 6.97 5.34
CA VAL A 96 11.03 8.40 5.14
C VAL A 96 11.61 8.63 3.76
N GLU A 97 10.95 9.46 2.96
CA GLU A 97 11.47 9.96 1.69
C GLU A 97 11.52 11.48 1.71
N CYS A 98 12.74 12.02 1.62
CA CYS A 98 13.03 13.45 1.73
C CYS A 98 12.42 14.13 2.97
N LEU A 99 11.32 14.87 2.79
CA LEU A 99 10.65 15.67 3.82
C LEU A 99 9.41 14.99 4.41
N ALA A 100 9.03 13.83 3.88
CA ALA A 100 7.81 13.11 4.23
C ALA A 100 8.12 11.78 4.92
N GLU A 101 7.37 11.48 5.98
CA GLU A 101 7.27 10.13 6.51
C GLU A 101 5.94 9.51 6.11
N PHE A 102 6.03 8.32 5.56
CA PHE A 102 4.90 7.51 5.12
C PHE A 102 4.64 6.43 6.15
N PHE A 103 3.43 6.39 6.68
CA PHE A 103 2.96 5.36 7.61
C PHE A 103 2.03 4.44 6.85
N VAL A 104 2.46 3.20 6.62
CA VAL A 104 1.69 2.19 5.92
C VAL A 104 1.00 1.31 6.96
N ILE A 105 -0.33 1.24 6.90
CA ILE A 105 -1.16 0.49 7.81
C ILE A 105 -1.97 -0.57 7.08
N ASP A 106 -2.21 -1.68 7.77
CA ASP A 106 -3.13 -2.72 7.36
C ASP A 106 -4.51 -2.44 7.94
N THR A 107 -5.41 -2.02 7.05
CA THR A 107 -6.78 -1.66 7.40
C THR A 107 -7.70 -2.87 7.53
N GLU A 108 -7.32 -4.05 7.07
CA GLU A 108 -8.12 -5.28 7.23
C GLU A 108 -7.98 -5.83 8.64
N ASN A 109 -6.74 -5.90 9.13
CA ASN A 109 -6.43 -6.32 10.50
C ASN A 109 -5.85 -5.17 11.34
N PHE A 110 -6.69 -4.17 11.61
CA PHE A 110 -6.33 -2.99 12.39
C PHE A 110 -6.53 -3.21 13.90
N ASP A 111 -5.58 -3.92 14.51
CA ASP A 111 -5.56 -4.34 15.91
C ASP A 111 -4.98 -3.27 16.88
N GLU A 112 -5.08 -3.53 18.19
CA GLU A 112 -4.61 -2.61 19.24
C GLU A 112 -3.09 -2.37 19.18
N GLU A 113 -2.32 -3.39 18.82
CA GLU A 113 -0.86 -3.27 18.67
C GLU A 113 -0.50 -2.27 17.56
N GLN A 114 -1.15 -2.39 16.40
CA GLN A 114 -0.96 -1.46 15.29
C GLN A 114 -1.44 -0.04 15.65
N ILE A 115 -2.54 0.11 16.40
CA ILE A 115 -3.01 1.42 16.88
C ILE A 115 -1.98 2.09 17.79
N LEU A 116 -1.40 1.32 18.73
CA LEU A 116 -0.37 1.83 19.64
C LEU A 116 0.90 2.21 18.87
N TRP A 117 1.35 1.34 17.96
CA TRP A 117 2.46 1.61 17.06
C TRP A 117 2.25 2.91 16.28
N LEU A 118 1.09 3.10 15.66
CA LEU A 118 0.81 4.30 14.87
C LEU A 118 0.78 5.56 15.75
N LYS A 119 0.18 5.49 16.94
CA LYS A 119 0.17 6.62 17.89
C LYS A 119 1.58 7.04 18.30
N GLU A 120 2.44 6.07 18.61
CA GLU A 120 3.82 6.33 19.03
C GLU A 120 4.63 6.96 17.89
N ASN A 121 4.59 6.35 16.70
CA ASN A 121 5.36 6.82 15.55
C ASN A 121 4.91 8.22 15.08
N LEU A 122 3.60 8.50 15.07
CA LEU A 122 3.11 9.85 14.76
C LEU A 122 3.54 10.90 15.81
N ALA A 123 3.65 10.51 17.08
CA ALA A 123 4.05 11.42 18.15
C ALA A 123 5.56 11.72 18.16
N THR A 124 6.39 10.77 17.72
CA THR A 124 7.85 10.90 17.67
C THR A 124 8.35 11.46 16.35
N SER A 125 7.60 11.28 15.26
CA SER A 125 7.98 11.73 13.92
C SER A 125 8.24 13.25 13.85
N ARG A 126 9.42 13.57 13.32
CA ARG A 126 9.89 14.94 13.09
C ARG A 126 9.78 15.39 11.63
N SER A 127 9.28 14.51 10.75
CA SER A 127 9.10 14.81 9.33
C SER A 127 8.10 15.94 9.13
N HIS A 128 8.36 16.74 8.10
CA HIS A 128 7.56 17.91 7.78
C HIS A 128 6.16 17.49 7.32
N TRP A 129 6.11 16.51 6.43
CA TRP A 129 4.87 15.86 5.99
C TRP A 129 4.72 14.50 6.64
N LYS A 130 3.51 14.16 7.07
CA LYS A 130 3.12 12.84 7.56
C LYS A 130 1.99 12.34 6.69
N ILE A 131 2.22 11.25 5.97
CA ILE A 131 1.29 10.68 5.01
C ILE A 131 0.94 9.27 5.46
N LEU A 132 -0.35 8.98 5.56
CA LEU A 132 -0.85 7.66 5.91
C LEU A 132 -1.31 6.93 4.65
N ILE A 133 -0.97 5.65 4.53
CA ILE A 133 -1.35 4.76 3.44
C ILE A 133 -2.08 3.56 4.04
N GLY A 134 -3.27 3.25 3.53
CA GLY A 134 -4.05 2.09 3.92
C GLY A 134 -4.97 1.65 2.80
N HIS A 135 -5.55 0.46 2.86
CA HIS A 135 -6.40 -0.01 1.77
C HIS A 135 -7.80 0.58 1.82
N ARG A 136 -8.51 0.42 2.93
CA ARG A 136 -9.90 0.87 3.07
C ARG A 136 -10.02 2.38 3.31
N PRO A 137 -10.92 3.09 2.61
CA PRO A 137 -11.17 4.51 2.89
C PRO A 137 -11.86 4.71 4.25
N ILE A 138 -11.64 5.86 4.88
CA ILE A 138 -12.49 6.32 6.01
C ILE A 138 -13.80 6.86 5.47
N PHE A 139 -13.71 7.68 4.40
CA PHE A 139 -14.82 8.30 3.72
C PHE A 139 -14.73 8.00 2.22
N SER A 140 -15.83 7.59 1.60
CA SER A 140 -15.89 7.33 0.16
C SER A 140 -17.33 7.43 -0.35
N HIS A 141 -17.47 7.94 -1.59
CA HIS A 141 -18.72 7.89 -2.34
C HIS A 141 -18.75 6.72 -3.35
N GLY A 142 -17.77 5.83 -3.30
CA GLY A 142 -17.70 4.61 -4.11
C GLY A 142 -18.71 3.55 -3.66
N GLY A 143 -18.64 2.37 -4.29
CA GLY A 143 -19.60 1.29 -4.06
C GLY A 143 -19.58 0.70 -2.65
N HIS A 144 -18.42 0.73 -1.98
CA HIS A 144 -18.25 0.27 -0.60
C HIS A 144 -18.56 1.36 0.43
N GLY A 145 -18.36 2.63 0.07
CA GLY A 145 -18.72 3.77 0.88
C GLY A 145 -17.83 3.96 2.12
N ASP A 146 -18.36 4.72 3.08
CA ASP A 146 -17.66 5.04 4.32
C ASP A 146 -17.40 3.83 5.23
N SER A 147 -16.25 3.83 5.91
CA SER A 147 -15.91 2.80 6.91
C SER A 147 -16.20 3.28 8.34
N GLU A 148 -17.31 2.83 8.93
CA GLU A 148 -17.66 3.13 10.32
C GLU A 148 -16.60 2.63 11.32
N ARG A 149 -15.96 1.49 11.04
CA ARG A 149 -14.85 0.98 11.86
C ARG A 149 -13.67 1.95 11.85
N LEU A 150 -13.22 2.40 10.68
CA LEU A 150 -12.09 3.33 10.61
C LEU A 150 -12.44 4.73 11.11
N LYS A 151 -13.68 5.19 10.97
CA LYS A 151 -14.16 6.43 11.62
C LYS A 151 -14.04 6.34 13.15
N LYS A 152 -14.29 5.17 13.73
CA LYS A 152 -14.22 4.95 15.18
C LYS A 152 -12.77 4.76 15.65
N ASP A 153 -12.00 3.91 14.97
CA ASP A 153 -10.74 3.39 15.51
C ASP A 153 -9.51 4.12 14.95
N LEU A 154 -9.54 4.56 13.67
CA LEU A 154 -8.41 5.21 13.01
C LEU A 154 -8.51 6.74 13.05
N LEU A 155 -9.67 7.31 12.71
CA LEU A 155 -9.84 8.76 12.57
C LEU A 155 -9.42 9.54 13.85
N PRO A 156 -9.73 9.09 15.09
CA PRO A 156 -9.27 9.78 16.30
C PRO A 156 -7.74 9.71 16.50
N VAL A 157 -7.08 8.70 15.93
CA VAL A 157 -5.61 8.55 16.01
C VAL A 157 -4.92 9.59 15.15
N ILE A 158 -5.42 9.81 13.93
CA ILE A 158 -4.73 10.54 12.86
C ILE A 158 -5.18 11.99 12.72
N LYS A 159 -6.36 12.34 13.27
CA LYS A 159 -6.93 13.69 13.19
C LYS A 159 -5.92 14.73 13.71
N ASN A 160 -5.63 15.73 12.88
CA ASN A 160 -4.65 16.79 13.14
C ASN A 160 -3.20 16.30 13.34
N LYS A 161 -2.88 15.07 12.96
CA LYS A 161 -1.51 14.50 13.05
C LYS A 161 -0.95 14.03 11.71
N VAL A 162 -1.82 13.79 10.73
CA VAL A 162 -1.48 13.36 9.38
C VAL A 162 -2.01 14.40 8.39
N ASP A 163 -1.21 14.70 7.37
CA ASP A 163 -1.56 15.68 6.33
C ASP A 163 -2.43 15.06 5.23
N PHE A 164 -2.12 13.82 4.84
CA PHE A 164 -2.85 13.07 3.81
C PHE A 164 -3.11 11.63 4.22
N TYR A 165 -4.31 11.12 3.93
CA TYR A 165 -4.62 9.70 3.95
C TYR A 165 -4.90 9.21 2.53
N LEU A 166 -4.09 8.27 2.06
CA LEU A 166 -4.22 7.65 0.74
C LEU A 166 -4.84 6.26 0.90
N SER A 167 -5.92 5.99 0.15
CA SER A 167 -6.63 4.72 0.18
C SER A 167 -7.19 4.29 -1.17
N GLY A 168 -7.38 2.99 -1.35
CA GLY A 168 -8.00 2.38 -2.53
C GLY A 168 -9.36 1.77 -2.19
N HIS A 169 -9.51 0.48 -2.46
CA HIS A 169 -10.70 -0.36 -2.25
C HIS A 169 -11.91 -0.04 -3.14
N ASP A 170 -12.29 1.22 -3.25
CA ASP A 170 -13.31 1.65 -4.21
C ASP A 170 -12.68 1.89 -5.60
N HIS A 171 -13.18 1.18 -6.61
CA HIS A 171 -12.75 1.26 -8.01
C HIS A 171 -13.73 2.07 -8.87
#